data_AF-A0A261B5V2-F1
#
_entry.id   AF-A0A261B5V2-F1
#
_cell.length_a   1.000
_cell.length_b   1.000
_cell.length_c   1.000
_cell.angle_alpha   90.00
_cell.angle_beta   90.00
_cell.angle_gamma   90.00
#
_symmetry.space_group_name_H-M   'P 1'
#
loop_
_entity.id
_entity.type
_entity.pdbx_description
1 polymer ?
#
loop_
_entity_poly.entity_id
_entity_poly.type
_entity_poly.pdbx_seq_one_letter_code
_entity_poly.pdbx_strand_id
1 'polypeptide(L)'
;MYHTFIAAARSRNDTGSYNTYATIIQTYEIIGFIVNNILFLCLLLYKYRKKAETTDENFHEPIFNQLFYNAAICLVINDICTLASFATSIPEETDTAGAFIFVLMAMLETFSMLFVNVMFAIITVFSFMASIQRIIILHLPNYKFLVTGNCLKLEICLVYVSLIHYSVIVCKSTSRDST
;
A
#
# COMPACT_ATOMS: atom_id res chain seq x y z
N MET A 1 -7.95 -4.18 7.80
CA MET A 1 -8.33 -4.28 6.37
C MET A 1 -9.27 -5.43 6.08
N TYR A 2 -9.46 -6.39 6.97
CA TYR A 2 -10.52 -7.40 6.85
C TYR A 2 -11.55 -7.35 7.99
N HIS A 3 -11.62 -6.25 8.74
CA HIS A 3 -12.40 -6.16 9.97
C HIS A 3 -13.89 -6.30 9.74
N THR A 4 -14.45 -5.61 8.73
CA THR A 4 -15.87 -5.78 8.36
C THR A 4 -16.20 -7.21 7.95
N PHE A 5 -15.28 -7.89 7.25
CA PHE A 5 -15.46 -9.30 6.88
C PHE A 5 -15.40 -10.23 8.09
N ILE A 6 -14.42 -10.05 8.97
CA ILE A 6 -14.28 -10.80 10.23
C ILE A 6 -15.51 -10.60 11.11
N ALA A 7 -15.99 -9.36 11.23
CA ALA A 7 -17.19 -9.01 11.98
C ALA A 7 -18.45 -9.66 11.39
N ALA A 8 -18.62 -9.61 10.07
CA ALA A 8 -19.74 -10.26 9.37
C ALA A 8 -19.70 -11.79 9.46
N ALA A 9 -18.52 -12.40 9.42
CA ALA A 9 -18.34 -13.83 9.62
C ALA A 9 -18.68 -14.26 11.06
N ARG A 10 -18.32 -13.43 12.05
CA ARG A 10 -18.63 -13.67 13.47
C ARG A 10 -20.08 -13.41 13.84
N SER A 11 -20.79 -12.51 13.16
CA SER A 11 -22.21 -12.26 13.44
C SER A 11 -23.13 -13.37 12.91
N ARG A 12 -22.69 -14.13 11.89
CA ARG A 12 -23.42 -15.30 11.33
C ARG A 12 -23.15 -16.61 12.09
N ASN A 13 -22.98 -16.57 13.41
CA ASN A 13 -22.42 -17.63 14.25
C ASN A 13 -23.26 -18.93 14.40
N ASP A 14 -24.06 -19.30 13.39
CA ASP A 14 -24.86 -20.52 13.38
C ASP A 14 -24.03 -21.78 13.02
N THR A 15 -22.79 -21.62 12.53
CA THR A 15 -21.91 -22.74 12.15
C THR A 15 -20.45 -22.46 12.54
N GLY A 16 -19.84 -23.36 13.32
CA GLY A 16 -18.48 -23.20 13.86
C GLY A 16 -17.36 -23.00 12.81
N SER A 17 -17.63 -23.30 11.54
CA SER A 17 -16.70 -23.09 10.43
C SER A 17 -16.39 -21.61 10.16
N TYR A 18 -17.38 -20.70 10.22
CA TYR A 18 -17.17 -19.27 9.96
C TYR A 18 -16.27 -18.60 11.00
N ASN A 19 -16.36 -19.03 12.26
CA ASN A 19 -15.50 -18.52 13.31
C ASN A 19 -14.04 -18.94 13.13
N THR A 20 -13.80 -20.17 12.63
CA THR A 20 -12.46 -20.63 12.27
C THR A 20 -11.87 -19.78 11.14
N TYR A 21 -12.61 -19.52 10.06
CA TYR A 21 -12.15 -18.65 8.97
C TYR A 21 -11.84 -17.23 9.43
N ALA A 22 -12.71 -16.64 10.25
CA ALA A 22 -12.50 -15.31 10.82
C ALA A 22 -11.20 -15.24 11.65
N THR A 23 -10.91 -16.27 12.43
CA THR A 23 -9.69 -16.36 13.26
C THR A 23 -8.42 -16.51 12.40
N ILE A 24 -8.48 -17.30 11.33
CA ILE A 24 -7.37 -17.46 10.38
C ILE A 24 -7.05 -16.10 9.72
N ILE A 25 -8.07 -15.40 9.21
CA ILE A 25 -7.89 -14.10 8.55
C ILE A 25 -7.32 -13.07 9.53
N GLN A 26 -7.84 -13.00 10.76
CA GLN A 26 -7.30 -12.11 11.79
C GLN A 26 -5.83 -12.42 12.09
N THR A 27 -5.45 -13.70 12.13
CA THR A 27 -4.06 -14.12 12.37
C THR A 27 -3.15 -13.68 11.22
N TYR A 28 -3.58 -13.84 9.96
CA TYR A 28 -2.84 -13.34 8.80
C TYR A 28 -2.67 -11.81 8.83
N GLU A 29 -3.70 -11.07 9.24
CA GLU A 29 -3.65 -9.62 9.38
C GLU A 29 -2.59 -9.18 10.40
N ILE A 30 -2.53 -9.84 11.56
CA ILE A 30 -1.53 -9.58 12.61
C ILE A 30 -0.12 -9.92 12.15
N ILE A 31 0.06 -11.09 11.52
CA ILE A 31 1.37 -11.49 10.98
C ILE A 31 1.83 -10.49 9.93
N GLY A 32 0.95 -10.09 9.01
CA GLY A 32 1.23 -9.09 7.98
C GLY A 32 1.62 -7.74 8.59
N PHE A 33 0.89 -7.28 9.61
CA PHE A 33 1.22 -6.06 10.36
C PHE A 33 2.64 -6.10 10.94
N ILE A 34 3.01 -7.18 11.63
CA ILE A 34 4.34 -7.34 12.23
C ILE A 34 5.43 -7.39 11.15
N VAL A 35 5.25 -8.24 10.14
CA VAL A 35 6.26 -8.43 9.07
C VAL A 35 6.49 -7.14 8.29
N ASN A 36 5.42 -6.45 7.89
CA ASN A 36 5.53 -5.20 7.14
C ASN A 36 6.29 -4.12 7.94
N ASN A 37 6.02 -4.01 9.24
CA ASN A 37 6.72 -3.08 10.12
C ASN A 37 8.22 -3.42 10.27
N ILE A 38 8.56 -4.70 10.42
CA ILE A 38 9.97 -5.15 10.48
C ILE A 38 10.69 -4.85 9.16
N LEU A 39 10.08 -5.20 8.02
CA LEU A 39 10.66 -4.95 6.70
C LEU A 39 10.88 -3.45 6.44
N PHE A 40 9.93 -2.61 6.86
CA PHE A 40 10.07 -1.17 6.72
C PHE A 40 11.13 -0.58 7.65
N LEU A 41 11.28 -1.12 8.87
CA LEU A 41 12.40 -0.75 9.74
C LEU A 41 13.75 -1.09 9.09
N CYS A 42 13.88 -2.27 8.45
CA CYS A 42 15.06 -2.63 7.68
C CYS A 42 15.32 -1.64 6.52
N LEU A 43 14.28 -1.21 5.80
CA LEU A 43 14.39 -0.19 4.74
C LEU A 43 14.86 1.16 5.28
N LEU A 44 14.38 1.57 6.46
CA LEU A 44 14.78 2.80 7.12
C LEU A 44 16.26 2.74 7.51
N LEU A 45 16.70 1.63 8.12
CA LEU A 45 18.11 1.39 8.45
C LEU A 45 18.99 1.41 7.19
N TYR A 46 18.53 0.79 6.09
CA TYR A 46 19.23 0.82 4.80
C TYR A 46 19.39 2.26 4.29
N LYS A 47 18.31 3.04 4.26
CA LYS A 47 18.33 4.45 3.82
C LYS A 47 19.26 5.30 4.70
N TYR A 48 19.23 5.10 6.01
CA TYR A 48 20.10 5.81 6.94
C TYR A 48 21.59 5.49 6.70
N ARG A 49 21.92 4.20 6.59
CA ARG A 49 23.31 3.77 6.30
C ARG A 49 23.79 4.31 4.96
N LYS A 50 22.97 4.22 3.91
CA LYS A 50 23.33 4.70 2.57
C LYS A 50 23.56 6.22 2.54
N LYS A 51 22.83 6.99 3.34
CA LYS A 51 23.02 8.45 3.45
C LYS A 51 24.35 8.83 4.13
N ALA A 52 24.92 7.95 4.95
CA ALA A 52 26.21 8.17 5.61
C ALA A 52 27.41 7.92 4.67
N GLU A 53 27.24 7.14 3.60
CA GLU A 53 28.25 6.90 2.58
C GLU A 53 28.19 8.02 1.52
N THR A 54 29.07 9.02 1.64
CA THR A 54 29.13 10.21 0.76
C THR A 54 29.82 9.96 -0.59
N THR A 55 30.18 8.71 -0.89
CA THR A 55 31.13 8.38 -1.97
C THR A 55 30.49 7.87 -3.26
N ASP A 56 29.16 7.68 -3.30
CA ASP A 56 28.49 6.99 -4.41
C ASP A 56 27.73 7.97 -5.33
N GLU A 57 27.94 7.88 -6.64
CA GLU A 57 27.11 8.59 -7.63
C GLU A 57 25.69 8.01 -7.56
N ASN A 58 24.81 8.67 -6.80
CA ASN A 58 23.49 8.17 -6.40
C ASN A 58 22.44 8.18 -7.53
N PHE A 59 22.73 7.56 -8.67
CA PHE A 59 21.80 7.48 -9.81
C PHE A 59 20.46 6.82 -9.47
N HIS A 60 20.46 5.91 -8.50
CA HIS A 60 19.27 5.16 -8.08
C HIS A 60 18.42 5.88 -7.02
N GLU A 61 18.92 6.98 -6.44
CA GLU A 61 18.26 7.67 -5.34
C GLU A 61 16.84 8.17 -5.67
N PRO A 62 16.55 8.72 -6.87
CA PRO A 62 15.21 9.22 -7.17
C PRO A 62 14.13 8.12 -7.16
N ILE A 63 14.38 6.99 -7.81
CA ILE A 63 13.42 5.87 -7.87
C ILE A 63 13.30 5.20 -6.50
N PHE A 64 14.42 5.00 -5.80
CA PHE A 64 14.42 4.45 -4.45
C PHE A 64 13.61 5.34 -3.48
N ASN A 65 13.76 6.67 -3.58
CA ASN A 65 12.97 7.59 -2.76
C ASN A 65 11.46 7.48 -3.08
N GLN A 66 11.06 7.39 -4.35
CA GLN A 66 9.64 7.17 -4.69
C GLN A 66 9.12 5.86 -4.08
N LEU A 67 9.84 4.74 -4.21
CA LEU A 67 9.47 3.48 -3.59
C LEU A 67 9.38 3.60 -2.06
N PHE A 68 10.35 4.25 -1.43
CA PHE A 68 10.39 4.44 0.02
C PHE A 68 9.19 5.24 0.52
N TYR A 69 8.86 6.37 -0.10
CA TYR A 69 7.75 7.21 0.34
C TYR A 69 6.39 6.55 0.09
N ASN A 70 6.19 5.92 -1.07
CA ASN A 70 4.94 5.20 -1.34
C ASN A 70 4.76 4.04 -0.35
N ALA A 71 5.82 3.26 -0.08
CA ALA A 71 5.78 2.19 0.92
C ALA A 71 5.49 2.71 2.34
N ALA A 72 6.08 3.86 2.72
CA ALA A 72 5.84 4.50 4.01
C ALA A 72 4.35 4.87 4.19
N ILE A 73 3.76 5.51 3.18
CA ILE A 73 2.35 5.90 3.19
C ILE A 73 1.45 4.66 3.29
N CYS A 74 1.76 3.60 2.53
CA CYS A 74 1.03 2.33 2.61
C CYS A 74 1.05 1.74 4.02
N LEU A 75 2.24 1.69 4.62
CA LEU A 75 2.42 1.12 5.95
C LEU A 75 1.60 1.91 6.98
N VAL A 76 1.70 3.24 6.98
CA VAL A 76 0.96 4.10 7.91
C VAL A 76 -0.56 3.88 7.79
N ILE A 77 -1.09 3.83 6.57
CA ILE A 77 -2.53 3.61 6.36
C ILE A 77 -2.93 2.21 6.84
N ASN A 78 -2.14 1.19 6.50
CA ASN A 78 -2.40 -0.18 6.93
C ASN A 78 -2.36 -0.32 8.46
N ASP A 79 -1.41 0.33 9.12
CA ASP A 79 -1.26 0.33 10.57
C ASP A 79 -2.43 1.04 11.26
N ILE A 80 -2.86 2.20 10.74
CA ILE A 80 -4.06 2.89 11.23
C ILE A 80 -5.29 2.00 11.12
N CYS A 81 -5.48 1.35 9.96
CA CYS A 81 -6.63 0.45 9.74
C CYS A 81 -6.60 -0.77 10.67
N THR A 82 -5.40 -1.34 10.89
CA THR A 82 -5.22 -2.51 11.77
C THR A 82 -5.40 -2.12 13.23
N LEU A 83 -4.92 -0.96 13.66
CA LEU A 83 -5.14 -0.48 15.04
C LEU A 83 -6.60 -0.11 15.28
N ALA A 84 -7.25 0.54 14.31
CA ALA A 84 -8.67 0.85 14.38
C ALA A 84 -9.54 -0.41 14.48
N SER A 85 -9.15 -1.50 13.81
CA SER A 85 -9.86 -2.78 13.88
C SER A 85 -9.79 -3.43 15.28
N PHE A 86 -8.69 -3.23 16.01
CA PHE A 86 -8.59 -3.64 17.42
C PHE A 86 -9.40 -2.76 18.36
N ALA A 87 -9.51 -1.46 18.06
CA ALA A 87 -10.22 -0.51 18.91
C ALA A 87 -11.75 -0.57 18.75
N THR A 88 -12.25 -1.15 17.66
CA THR A 88 -13.68 -1.20 17.37
C THR A 88 -14.25 -2.61 17.51
N SER A 89 -15.19 -2.77 18.44
CA SER A 89 -16.05 -3.96 18.56
C SER A 89 -17.36 -3.77 17.81
N ILE A 90 -18.02 -4.87 17.47
CA ILE A 90 -19.40 -4.82 16.95
C ILE A 90 -20.27 -4.24 18.08
N PRO A 91 -21.03 -3.15 17.83
CA PRO A 91 -21.90 -2.61 18.85
C PRO A 91 -23.01 -3.63 19.18
N GLU A 92 -23.08 -4.09 20.43
CA GLU A 92 -24.09 -5.05 20.91
C GLU A 92 -25.45 -4.37 21.14
N GLU A 93 -25.48 -3.06 21.39
CA GLU A 93 -26.68 -2.25 21.56
C GLU A 93 -26.71 -1.06 20.60
N THR A 94 -27.91 -0.53 20.38
CA THR A 94 -28.24 0.63 19.53
C THR A 94 -27.72 1.95 20.08
N ASP A 95 -26.47 2.01 20.54
CA ASP A 95 -25.80 3.28 20.78
C ASP A 95 -25.43 3.91 19.44
N THR A 96 -26.12 4.99 19.10
CA THR A 96 -25.89 5.78 17.89
C THR A 96 -24.44 6.20 17.72
N ALA A 97 -23.70 6.44 18.81
CA ALA A 97 -22.29 6.81 18.73
C ALA A 97 -21.41 5.62 18.30
N GLY A 98 -21.61 4.44 18.89
CA GLY A 98 -20.90 3.21 18.53
C GLY A 98 -21.15 2.79 17.08
N ALA A 99 -22.41 2.86 16.63
CA ALA A 99 -22.78 2.56 15.24
C ALA A 99 -22.14 3.55 14.25
N PHE A 100 -22.09 4.85 14.59
CA PHE A 100 -21.43 5.86 13.76
C PHE A 100 -19.93 5.60 13.61
N ILE A 101 -19.24 5.30 14.72
CA ILE A 101 -17.80 4.97 14.70
C ILE A 101 -17.54 3.72 13.85
N PHE A 102 -18.35 2.68 14.00
CA PHE A 102 -18.22 1.45 13.20
C PHE A 102 -18.39 1.70 11.70
N VAL A 103 -19.41 2.46 11.29
CA VAL A 103 -19.64 2.82 9.87
C VAL A 103 -18.49 3.66 9.32
N LEU A 104 -17.98 4.62 10.10
CA LEU A 104 -16.84 5.44 9.70
C LEU A 104 -15.58 4.57 9.49
N MET A 105 -15.33 3.60 10.37
CA MET A 105 -14.21 2.67 10.20
C MET A 105 -14.41 1.72 9.00
N ALA A 106 -15.62 1.23 8.75
CA ALA A 106 -15.94 0.43 7.57
C ALA A 106 -15.71 1.21 6.26
N MET A 107 -16.08 2.49 6.23
CA MET A 107 -15.80 3.39 5.10
C MET A 107 -14.30 3.61 4.92
N LEU A 108 -13.56 3.86 6.00
CA LEU A 108 -12.10 4.02 5.97
C LEU A 108 -11.39 2.75 5.47
N GLU A 109 -11.85 1.59 5.91
CA GLU A 109 -11.33 0.29 5.49
C GLU A 109 -11.56 0.04 3.99
N THR A 110 -12.76 0.32 3.51
CA THR A 110 -13.11 0.20 2.09
C THR A 110 -12.29 1.16 1.22
N PHE A 111 -12.13 2.40 1.66
CA PHE A 111 -11.26 3.37 1.00
C PHE A 111 -9.81 2.89 0.97
N SER A 112 -9.33 2.32 2.07
CA SER A 112 -7.96 1.79 2.17
C SER A 112 -7.73 0.57 1.27
N MET A 113 -8.73 -0.31 1.07
CA MET A 113 -8.66 -1.38 0.06
C MET A 113 -8.41 -0.85 -1.34
N LEU A 114 -9.16 0.18 -1.74
CA LEU A 114 -8.97 0.79 -3.05
C LEU A 114 -7.58 1.43 -3.17
N PHE A 115 -7.13 2.10 -2.10
CA PHE A 115 -5.83 2.74 -2.05
C PHE A 115 -4.66 1.75 -2.12
N VAL A 116 -4.74 0.62 -1.43
CA VAL A 116 -3.68 -0.42 -1.44
C VAL A 116 -3.47 -0.97 -2.84
N ASN A 117 -4.52 -1.18 -3.63
CA ASN A 117 -4.39 -1.64 -5.01
C ASN A 117 -3.65 -0.62 -5.89
N VAL A 118 -3.99 0.67 -5.76
CA VAL A 118 -3.31 1.76 -6.48
C VAL A 118 -1.84 1.83 -6.08
N MET A 119 -1.56 1.73 -4.79
CA MET A 119 -0.19 1.76 -4.29
C MET A 119 0.63 0.54 -4.69
N PHE A 120 0.03 -0.64 -4.72
CA PHE A 120 0.68 -1.84 -5.24
C PHE A 120 1.06 -1.68 -6.71
N ALA A 121 0.20 -1.09 -7.53
CA ALA A 121 0.51 -0.76 -8.92
C ALA A 121 1.66 0.24 -9.02
N ILE A 122 1.65 1.31 -8.22
CA ILE A 122 2.74 2.31 -8.15
C ILE A 122 4.07 1.62 -7.80
N ILE A 123 4.09 0.82 -6.73
CA ILE A 123 5.29 0.10 -6.28
C ILE A 123 5.79 -0.86 -7.36
N THR A 124 4.89 -1.57 -8.04
CA THR A 124 5.24 -2.53 -9.11
C THR A 124 5.91 -1.81 -10.28
N VAL A 125 5.33 -0.71 -10.77
CA VAL A 125 5.88 0.04 -11.90
C VAL A 125 7.23 0.67 -11.54
N PHE A 126 7.36 1.25 -10.35
CA PHE A 126 8.66 1.80 -9.91
C PHE A 126 9.71 0.72 -9.68
N SER A 127 9.33 -0.46 -9.20
CA SER A 127 10.26 -1.60 -9.04
C SER A 127 10.78 -2.06 -10.40
N PHE A 128 9.91 -2.15 -11.40
CA PHE A 128 10.30 -2.46 -12.77
C PHE A 128 11.23 -1.39 -13.36
N MET A 129 10.93 -0.11 -13.13
CA MET A 129 11.75 1.00 -13.59
C MET A 129 13.14 0.99 -12.92
N ALA A 130 13.22 0.64 -11.63
CA ALA A 130 14.49 0.44 -10.93
C ALA A 130 15.33 -0.70 -11.56
N SER A 131 14.68 -1.81 -11.95
CA SER A 131 15.35 -2.92 -12.65
C SER A 131 15.89 -2.49 -14.01
N ILE A 132 15.09 -1.78 -14.82
CA ILE A 132 15.51 -1.25 -16.12
C ILE A 132 16.69 -0.28 -15.96
N GLN A 133 16.58 0.65 -15.01
CA GLN A 133 17.66 1.61 -14.72
C GLN A 133 18.98 0.88 -14.42
N ARG A 134 18.94 -0.18 -13.59
CA ARG A 134 20.13 -0.99 -13.27
C ARG A 134 20.72 -1.66 -14.51
N ILE A 135 19.89 -2.23 -15.38
CA ILE A 135 20.31 -2.87 -16.63
C ILE A 135 20.98 -1.85 -17.55
N ILE A 136 20.39 -0.67 -17.74
CA ILE A 136 20.92 0.36 -18.63
C ILE A 136 22.26 0.89 -18.11
N ILE A 137 22.38 1.14 -16.81
CA ILE A 137 23.64 1.60 -16.22
C ILE A 137 24.76 0.56 -16.39
N LEU A 138 24.45 -0.73 -16.24
CA LEU A 138 25.45 -1.80 -16.29
C LEU A 138 25.84 -2.21 -17.72
N HIS A 139 24.87 -2.29 -18.64
CA HIS A 139 25.06 -2.89 -19.96
C HIS A 139 25.03 -1.88 -21.11
N LEU A 140 24.50 -0.68 -20.91
CA LEU A 140 24.27 0.32 -21.96
C LEU A 140 24.71 1.73 -21.51
N PRO A 141 26.00 1.94 -21.17
CA PRO A 141 26.48 3.18 -20.57
C PRO A 141 26.23 4.42 -21.47
N ASN A 142 26.21 4.25 -22.80
CA ASN A 142 25.89 5.33 -23.75
C ASN A 142 24.45 5.86 -23.59
N TYR A 143 23.55 5.08 -23.00
CA TYR A 143 22.15 5.44 -22.76
C TYR A 143 21.87 5.82 -21.29
N LYS A 144 22.91 5.91 -20.44
CA LYS A 144 22.80 6.27 -19.02
C LYS A 144 22.05 7.59 -18.79
N PHE A 145 22.15 8.54 -19.72
CA PHE A 145 21.48 9.85 -19.63
C PHE A 145 19.94 9.74 -19.64
N LEU A 146 19.37 8.69 -20.24
CA LEU A 146 17.91 8.49 -20.29
C LEU A 146 17.35 8.14 -18.90
N VAL A 147 18.10 7.32 -18.15
CA VAL A 147 17.70 6.84 -16.82
C VAL A 147 18.31 7.64 -15.67
N THR A 148 18.82 8.83 -15.94
CA THR A 148 19.42 9.73 -14.94
C THR A 148 19.01 11.19 -15.17
N GLY A 149 19.26 12.07 -14.19
CA GLY A 149 19.05 13.51 -14.34
C GLY A 149 17.58 13.91 -14.59
N ASN A 150 17.36 14.83 -15.54
CA ASN A 150 16.02 15.36 -15.87
C ASN A 150 15.14 14.37 -16.63
N CYS A 151 15.72 13.47 -17.44
CA CYS A 151 14.95 12.48 -18.20
C CYS A 151 14.25 11.50 -17.23
N LEU A 152 14.96 11.05 -16.19
CA LEU A 152 14.37 10.22 -15.14
C LEU A 152 13.22 10.93 -14.40
N LYS A 153 13.32 12.24 -14.14
CA LYS A 153 12.22 12.99 -13.51
C LYS A 153 10.97 13.05 -14.40
N LEU A 154 11.16 13.18 -15.72
CA LEU A 154 10.07 13.11 -16.69
C LEU A 154 9.45 11.72 -16.73
N GLU A 155 10.24 10.65 -16.70
CA GLU A 155 9.75 9.27 -16.63
C GLU A 155 8.91 9.04 -15.37
N ILE A 156 9.40 9.47 -14.20
CA ILE A 156 8.64 9.41 -12.93
C ILE A 156 7.30 10.16 -13.06
N CYS A 157 7.32 11.36 -13.66
CA CYS A 157 6.10 12.15 -13.88
C CYS A 157 5.11 11.42 -14.81
N LEU A 158 5.59 10.86 -15.91
CA LEU A 158 4.78 10.10 -16.86
C LEU A 158 4.14 8.86 -16.22
N VAL A 159 4.87 8.16 -15.36
CA VAL A 159 4.33 7.03 -14.58
C VAL A 159 3.16 7.48 -13.72
N TYR A 160 3.31 8.57 -12.96
CA TYR A 160 2.22 9.08 -12.12
C TYR A 160 1.00 9.53 -12.93
N VAL A 161 1.21 10.28 -14.01
CA VAL A 161 0.11 10.73 -14.89
C VAL A 161 -0.62 9.53 -15.49
N SER A 162 0.11 8.51 -15.94
CA SER A 162 -0.47 7.29 -16.51
C SER A 162 -1.30 6.52 -15.49
N LEU A 163 -0.82 6.40 -14.24
CA LEU A 163 -1.53 5.73 -13.17
C LEU A 163 -2.79 6.49 -12.72
N ILE A 164 -2.72 7.82 -12.65
CA ILE A 164 -3.89 8.66 -12.36
C ILE A 164 -4.93 8.50 -13.47
N HIS A 165 -4.51 8.61 -14.73
CA HIS A 165 -5.39 8.46 -15.89
C HIS A 165 -6.06 7.09 -15.91
N TYR A 166 -5.29 6.02 -15.68
CA TYR A 166 -5.83 4.66 -15.58
C TYR A 166 -6.85 4.53 -14.44
N SER A 167 -6.52 5.06 -13.25
CA SER A 167 -7.41 5.02 -12.09
C SER A 167 -8.74 5.75 -12.37
N VAL A 168 -8.70 6.89 -13.07
CA VAL A 168 -9.90 7.63 -13.48
C VAL A 168 -10.75 6.83 -14.48
N ILE A 169 -10.12 6.20 -15.47
CA ILE A 169 -10.84 5.36 -16.45
C ILE A 169 -11.53 4.19 -15.75
N VAL A 170 -10.82 3.48 -14.88
CA VAL A 170 -11.37 2.34 -14.13
C VAL A 170 -12.57 2.81 -13.30
N CYS A 171 -12.41 3.90 -12.55
CA CYS A 171 -13.48 4.45 -11.72
C CYS A 171 -14.72 4.84 -12.55
N LYS A 172 -14.51 5.41 -13.74
CA LYS A 172 -15.58 5.76 -14.69
C LYS A 172 -16.23 4.55 -15.37
N SER A 173 -15.49 3.46 -15.59
CA SER A 173 -16.08 2.21 -16.12
C SER A 173 -16.95 1.53 -15.07
N THR A 174 -16.48 1.42 -13.83
CA THR A 174 -17.24 0.83 -12.72
C THR A 174 -18.54 1.59 -12.45
N SER A 175 -18.55 2.92 -12.61
CA SER A 175 -19.76 3.73 -12.42
C SER A 175 -20.78 3.63 -13.56
N ARG A 176 -20.39 3.17 -14.75
CA ARG A 176 -21.32 2.91 -15.87
C ARG A 176 -21.95 1.53 -15.81
N ASP A 177 -21.20 0.53 -15.35
CA ASP A 177 -21.70 -0.85 -15.23
C ASP A 177 -22.64 -1.04 -14.02
N SER A 178 -22.76 -0.02 -13.17
CA SER A 178 -23.63 0.00 -11.99
C SER A 178 -24.92 0.85 -12.16
N THR A 179 -25.19 1.34 -13.37
CA THR A 179 -26.44 2.00 -13.80
C THR A 179 -27.13 1.21 -14.88
#